data_AF-N2IGC5-F1
#
_entry.id   AF-N2IGC5-F1
#
_cell.length_a   1.000
_cell.length_b   1.000
_cell.length_c   1.000
_cell.angle_alpha   90.00
_cell.angle_beta   90.00
_cell.angle_gamma   90.00
#
_symmetry.space_group_name_H-M   'P 1'
#
loop_
_entity.id
_entity.type
_entity.pdbx_description
1 polymer ?
#
loop_
_entity_poly.entity_id
_entity_poly.type
_entity_poly.pdbx_seq_one_letter_code
_entity_poly.pdbx_strand_id
1 'polypeptide(L)' 'MGITIEKRFLEADWVVRLNHMKVAFSTEAQARAYADRLHARLSATHTAPIGGYEA' A
#
# COMPACT_ATOMS: atom_id res chain seq x y z
N MET A 1 -4.82 8.62 -5.21
CA MET A 1 -3.53 7.95 -4.95
C MET A 1 -3.61 6.57 -5.58
N GLY A 2 -2.64 6.17 -6.41
CA GLY A 2 -2.66 4.87 -7.12
C GLY A 2 -1.60 3.92 -6.56
N ILE A 3 -1.99 2.66 -6.29
CA ILE A 3 -1.07 1.58 -5.92
C ILE A 3 -0.83 0.75 -7.17
N THR A 4 0.43 0.59 -7.58
CA THR A 4 0.77 -0.21 -8.77
C THR A 4 1.72 -1.33 -8.38
N ILE A 5 1.43 -2.55 -8.83
CA ILE A 5 2.32 -3.71 -8.67
C ILE A 5 3.03 -3.93 -9.99
N GLU A 6 4.36 -3.87 -9.99
CA GLU A 6 5.21 -4.08 -11.16
C GLU A 6 6.11 -5.30 -10.94
N LYS A 7 6.16 -6.22 -11.90
CA LYS A 7 7.12 -7.33 -11.89
C LYS A 7 8.46 -6.84 -12.44
N ARG A 8 9.55 -7.01 -11.68
CA ARG A 8 10.91 -6.76 -12.18
C ARG A 8 11.37 -7.96 -12.98
N PHE A 9 11.48 -7.77 -14.30
CA PHE A 9 11.93 -8.80 -15.22
C PHE A 9 13.38 -9.27 -14.98
N LEU A 10 14.22 -8.44 -14.35
CA LEU A 10 15.65 -8.73 -14.16
C LEU A 10 15.98 -9.54 -12.89
N GLU A 11 15.13 -9.48 -11.86
CA GLU A 11 15.45 -10.08 -10.54
C GLU A 11 14.38 -11.09 -10.06
N ALA A 12 13.32 -11.33 -10.84
CA ALA A 12 12.13 -12.09 -10.40
C ALA A 12 11.44 -11.51 -9.14
N ASP A 13 11.81 -10.30 -8.72
CA ASP A 13 11.17 -9.57 -7.65
C ASP A 13 9.93 -8.81 -8.12
N TRP A 14 9.06 -8.51 -7.16
CA TRP A 14 7.84 -7.76 -7.30
C TRP A 14 7.99 -6.42 -6.59
N VAL A 15 7.54 -5.33 -7.21
CA VAL A 15 7.64 -4.01 -6.63
C VAL A 15 6.25 -3.40 -6.51
N VAL A 16 5.91 -2.97 -5.30
CA VAL A 16 4.72 -2.15 -5.07
C VAL A 16 5.15 -0.69 -5.05
N ARG A 17 4.54 0.12 -5.92
CA ARG A 17 4.73 1.57 -5.98
C ARG A 17 3.58 2.30 -5.36
N LEU A 18 3.92 3.25 -4.50
CA LEU A 18 3.00 4.18 -3.87
C LEU A 18 3.51 5.61 -4.11
N ASN A 19 2.97 6.30 -5.13
CA ASN A 19 3.47 7.60 -5.57
C ASN A 19 5.00 7.59 -5.80
N HIS A 20 5.78 8.11 -4.84
CA HIS A 20 7.24 8.18 -4.87
C HIS A 20 7.95 7.03 -4.13
N MET A 21 7.23 6.25 -3.31
CA MET A 21 7.80 5.09 -2.61
C MET A 21 7.74 3.84 -3.48
N LYS A 22 8.82 3.04 -3.42
CA LYS A 22 8.90 1.72 -4.05
C LYS A 22 9.31 0.71 -2.97
N VAL A 23 8.55 -0.38 -2.86
CA VAL A 23 8.85 -1.48 -1.92
C VAL A 23 8.99 -2.75 -2.73
N ALA A 24 10.15 -3.42 -2.60
CA ALA A 24 10.44 -4.67 -3.29
C ALA A 24 10.05 -5.88 -2.43
N PHE A 25 9.61 -6.95 -3.08
CA PHE A 25 9.15 -8.21 -2.50
C PHE A 25 9.62 -9.36 -3.37
N SER A 26 10.02 -10.46 -2.75
CA SER A 26 10.51 -11.62 -3.50
C SER A 26 9.40 -12.48 -4.11
N THR A 27 8.13 -12.25 -3.76
CA THR A 27 6.99 -13.01 -4.31
C THR A 27 5.78 -12.15 -4.60
N GLU A 28 4.98 -12.58 -5.58
CA GLU A 28 3.74 -11.92 -5.98
C GLU A 28 2.75 -11.83 -4.81
N ALA A 29 2.63 -12.94 -4.06
CA ALA A 29 1.73 -13.03 -2.92
C ALA A 29 2.06 -11.98 -1.84
N GLN A 30 3.35 -11.73 -1.58
CA GLN A 30 3.77 -10.69 -0.63
C GLN A 30 3.45 -9.29 -1.16
N ALA A 31 3.74 -9.02 -2.44
CA ALA A 31 3.42 -7.73 -3.06
C ALA A 31 1.91 -7.46 -3.08
N ARG A 32 1.10 -8.47 -3.39
CA ARG A 32 -0.36 -8.38 -3.40
C ARG A 32 -0.93 -8.15 -2.00
N ALA A 33 -0.48 -8.91 -1.01
CA ALA A 33 -0.91 -8.74 0.38
C ALA A 33 -0.51 -7.35 0.93
N TYR A 34 0.66 -6.84 0.54
CA TYR A 34 1.08 -5.50 0.92
C TYR A 34 0.23 -4.41 0.25
N ALA A 35 -0.02 -4.53 -1.05
CA ALA A 35 -0.88 -3.62 -1.79
C ALA A 35 -2.31 -3.59 -1.22
N ASP A 36 -2.86 -4.75 -0.86
CA ASP A 36 -4.19 -4.88 -0.26
C ASP A 36 -4.26 -4.22 1.11
N ARG A 37 -3.30 -4.50 2.01
CA ARG A 37 -3.18 -3.83 3.31
C ARG A 37 -3.01 -2.32 3.18
N LEU A 38 -2.25 -1.88 2.19
CA LEU A 38 -2.00 -0.46 1.93
C LEU A 38 -3.26 0.23 1.38
N HIS A 39 -3.99 -0.45 0.50
CA HIS A 39 -5.28 0.00 0.01
C HIS A 39 -6.31 0.08 1.14
N ALA A 40 -6.36 -0.94 2.01
CA ALA A 40 -7.20 -0.97 3.19
C ALA A 40 -6.83 0.14 4.18
N ARG A 41 -5.54 0.45 4.37
CA ARG A 41 -5.08 1.58 5.21
C ARG A 41 -5.40 2.94 4.62
N LEU A 42 -5.35 3.08 3.29
CA LEU A 42 -5.70 4.33 2.61
C LEU A 42 -7.22 4.53 2.53
N SER A 43 -7.99 3.44 2.36
CA SER A 43 -9.45 3.42 2.33
C SER A 43 -10.06 3.47 3.72
N ALA A 44 -9.37 2.94 4.73
CA ALA A 44 -9.58 3.30 6.12
C ALA A 44 -9.11 4.74 6.27
N THR A 45 -9.92 5.66 5.72
CA THR A 45 -10.02 7.04 6.13
C THR A 45 -9.63 7.09 7.58
N HIS A 46 -8.61 7.89 7.91
CA HIS A 46 -8.37 8.32 9.27
C HIS A 46 -9.74 8.67 9.85
N THR A 47 -10.35 7.72 10.55
CA THR A 47 -11.36 8.02 11.53
C THR A 47 -10.47 8.62 12.61
N ALA A 48 -10.06 9.87 12.39
CA ALA A 48 -9.70 10.73 13.47
C ALA A 48 -10.82 10.47 14.48
N PRO A 49 -10.51 10.09 15.73
CA PRO A 49 -11.55 10.08 16.72
C PRO A 49 -12.23 11.43 16.54
N ILE A 50 -13.51 11.42 16.20
CA ILE A 50 -14.32 12.62 16.27
C ILE A 50 -14.27 12.91 17.75
N GLY A 51 -13.26 13.67 18.15
CA GLY A 51 -13.17 14.22 19.48
C GLY A 51 -14.46 14.97 19.62
N GLY A 52 -15.31 14.48 20.51
CA GLY A 52 -16.30 15.35 21.14
C GLY A 52 -15.51 16.50 21.74
N TYR A 53 -15.35 17.56 20.97
CA TYR A 53 -15.24 18.89 21.53
C TYR A 53 -16.70 19.33 21.67
N GLU A 54 -17.27 19.03 22.83
CA GLU A 54 -18.43 19.78 23.30
C GLU A 54 -17.88 21.17 23.68
N ALA A 55 -18.36 22.19 22.99
CA ALA A 55 -18.15 23.60 23.32
C ALA A 55 -19.42 24.17 23.95
#